data_AF-A0A2K3KH53-F1
#
_entry.id   AF-A0A2K3KH53-F1
#
_cell.length_a   1.000
_cell.length_b   1.000
_cell.length_c   1.000
_cell.angle_alpha   90.00
_cell.angle_beta   90.00
_cell.angle_gamma   90.00
#
_symmetry.space_group_name_H-M   'P 1'
#
loop_
_entity.id
_entity.type
_entity.pdbx_description
1 polymer ?
#
loop_
_entity_poly.entity_id
_entity_poly.type
_entity_poly.pdbx_seq_one_letter_code
_entity_poly.pdbx_strand_id
1 'polypeptide(L)'
;MLFISGITTILHSYFGTRLPLVQGSSFVYLAPALVIINAQDYRNLTEHKFRHIMRELQGAIIVGSIFQCILGFSGLMSILLRLINPVVVAPTVAAVGLAFFSYGFSQAGICLEITVPQIALV
;
A
#
# COMPACT_ATOMS: atom_id res chain seq x y z
N MET A 1 3.78 0.42 11.66
CA MET A 1 3.66 1.49 10.65
C MET A 1 3.87 2.88 11.23
N LEU A 2 3.19 3.26 12.32
CA LEU A 2 3.25 4.63 12.89
C LEU A 2 4.67 5.15 13.16
N PHE A 3 5.55 4.35 13.77
CA PHE A 3 6.94 4.76 14.06
C PHE A 3 7.75 5.07 12.79
N ILE A 4 7.72 4.16 11.79
CA ILE A 4 8.44 4.34 10.53
C ILE A 4 7.83 5.48 9.71
N SER A 5 6.50 5.64 9.73
CA SER A 5 5.80 6.77 9.11
C SER A 5 6.25 8.11 9.70
N GLY A 6 6.41 8.20 11.02
CA GLY A 6 6.98 9.38 11.68
C GLY A 6 8.41 9.68 11.24
N ILE A 7 9.30 8.68 11.27
CA ILE A 7 10.69 8.85 10.83
C ILE A 7 10.78 9.28 9.36
N THR A 8 10.03 8.62 8.48
CA THR A 8 10.03 8.93 7.04
C THR A 8 9.46 10.30 6.74
N THR A 9 8.42 10.73 7.46
CA THR A 9 7.85 12.08 7.35
C THR A 9 8.86 13.16 7.80
N ILE A 10 9.57 12.93 8.91
CA ILE A 10 10.65 13.82 9.36
C ILE A 10 11.73 13.88 8.28
N LEU A 11 12.21 12.73 7.79
CA LEU A 11 13.24 12.67 6.77
C LEU A 11 12.82 13.37 5.47
N HIS A 12 11.57 13.20 5.02
CA HIS A 12 11.00 13.86 3.85
C HIS A 12 10.91 15.38 4.03
N SER A 13 10.56 15.84 5.23
CA SER A 13 10.42 17.25 5.55
C SER A 13 11.76 17.97 5.66
N TYR A 14 12.79 17.31 6.22
CA TYR A 14 14.12 17.93 6.40
C TYR A 14 15.07 17.75 5.21
N PHE A 15 15.14 16.54 4.63
CA PHE A 15 16.09 16.19 3.56
C PHE A 15 15.42 15.96 2.19
N GLY A 16 14.10 15.77 2.15
CA GLY A 16 13.35 15.55 0.92
C GLY A 16 12.89 16.84 0.26
N THR A 17 11.65 16.85 -0.24
CA THR A 17 11.10 17.98 -1.02
C THR A 17 10.68 19.16 -0.15
N ARG A 18 10.78 19.05 1.18
CA ARG A 18 10.33 20.04 2.18
C ARG A 18 8.83 20.37 2.09
N LEU A 19 8.05 19.56 1.37
CA LEU A 19 6.61 19.68 1.36
C LEU A 19 6.03 19.08 2.64
N PRO A 20 4.97 19.70 3.23
CA PRO A 20 4.27 19.17 4.38
C PRO A 20 3.40 17.98 3.96
N LEU A 21 4.03 16.82 3.74
CA LEU A 21 3.41 15.56 3.35
C LEU A 21 3.63 14.50 4.42
N VAL A 22 2.55 14.01 5.01
CA VAL A 22 2.59 12.89 5.97
C VAL A 22 2.75 11.59 5.19
N GLN A 23 3.89 10.93 5.35
CA GLN A 23 4.21 9.71 4.62
C GLN A 23 3.60 8.51 5.35
N GLY A 24 2.61 7.85 4.72
CA GLY A 24 1.93 6.67 5.24
C GLY A 24 2.17 5.41 4.40
N SER A 25 1.61 4.30 4.84
CA SER A 25 1.53 3.07 4.03
C SER A 25 0.52 3.27 2.89
N SER A 26 0.90 2.91 1.66
CA SER A 26 0.00 3.00 0.51
C SER A 26 -0.96 1.81 0.47
N PHE A 27 -2.26 2.10 0.37
CA PHE A 27 -3.32 1.09 0.19
C PHE A 27 -3.18 0.30 -1.11
N VAL A 28 -2.47 0.83 -2.11
CA VAL A 28 -2.25 0.16 -3.40
C VAL A 28 -1.46 -1.15 -3.22
N TYR A 29 -0.64 -1.27 -2.16
CA TYR A 29 0.09 -2.51 -1.86
C TYR A 29 -0.80 -3.62 -1.27
N LEU A 30 -2.05 -3.34 -0.91
CA LEU A 30 -2.93 -4.34 -0.31
C LEU A 30 -3.34 -5.42 -1.32
N ALA A 31 -3.60 -5.04 -2.57
CA ALA A 31 -3.91 -5.97 -3.65
C ALA A 31 -2.76 -6.98 -3.90
N PRO A 32 -1.51 -6.56 -4.19
CA PRO A 32 -0.41 -7.50 -4.37
C PRO A 32 -0.09 -8.29 -3.09
N ALA A 33 -0.24 -7.70 -1.90
CA ALA A 33 -0.06 -8.43 -0.65
C ALA A 33 -1.08 -9.58 -0.51
N LEU A 34 -2.36 -9.35 -0.82
CA LEU A 34 -3.40 -10.37 -0.79
C LEU A 34 -3.13 -11.48 -1.82
N VAL A 35 -2.63 -11.13 -3.01
CA VAL A 35 -2.24 -12.12 -4.04
C VAL A 35 -1.12 -13.00 -3.53
N ILE A 36 -0.06 -12.42 -2.93
CA ILE A 36 1.06 -13.19 -2.35
C ILE A 36 0.56 -14.10 -1.23
N ILE A 37 -0.29 -13.59 -0.32
CA ILE A 37 -0.81 -14.38 0.81
C ILE A 37 -1.64 -15.58 0.35
N ASN A 38 -2.37 -15.44 -0.77
CA ASN A 38 -3.27 -16.46 -1.30
C ASN A 38 -2.66 -17.35 -2.39
N ALA A 39 -1.39 -17.15 -2.76
CA ALA A 39 -0.73 -17.93 -3.79
C ALA A 39 -0.66 -19.42 -3.39
N GLN A 40 -0.86 -20.31 -4.37
CA GLN A 40 -0.95 -21.76 -4.16
C GLN A 40 0.32 -22.34 -3.51
N ASP A 41 1.48 -21.80 -3.87
CA ASP A 41 2.77 -22.22 -3.32
C ASP A 41 2.80 -22.12 -1.79
N TYR A 42 2.21 -21.06 -1.21
CA TYR A 42 2.16 -20.88 0.25
C TYR A 42 0.94 -21.52 0.92
N ARG A 43 -0.03 -22.04 0.17
CA ARG A 43 -1.18 -22.77 0.74
C ARG A 43 -0.80 -24.18 1.19
N ASN A 44 0.17 -24.79 0.52
CA ASN A 44 0.62 -26.15 0.78
C ASN A 44 1.72 -26.25 1.86
N LEU A 45 2.31 -25.12 2.29
CA LEU A 45 3.24 -25.11 3.42
C LEU A 45 2.46 -25.01 4.75
N THR A 46 2.48 -26.11 5.52
CA THR A 46 1.88 -26.16 6.86
C THR A 46 2.78 -25.49 7.91
N GLU A 47 4.11 -25.60 7.76
CA GLU A 47 5.09 -25.06 8.71
C GLU A 47 5.66 -23.71 8.25
N HIS A 48 5.82 -22.77 9.18
CA HIS A 48 6.41 -21.44 8.96
C HIS A 48 5.84 -20.62 7.79
N LYS A 49 4.56 -20.80 7.44
CA LYS A 49 3.86 -20.06 6.38
C LYS A 49 4.01 -18.54 6.51
N PHE A 50 3.78 -18.01 7.72
CA PHE A 50 3.88 -16.57 7.99
C PHE A 50 5.28 -16.02 7.70
N ARG A 51 6.34 -16.74 8.11
CA ARG A 51 7.73 -16.30 7.91
C ARG A 51 8.09 -16.24 6.43
N HIS A 52 7.64 -17.21 5.64
CA HIS A 52 7.85 -17.20 4.18
C HIS A 52 7.11 -16.04 3.54
N ILE A 53 5.81 -15.89 3.80
CA ILE A 53 5.00 -14.79 3.23
C ILE A 53 5.60 -13.43 3.59
N MET A 54 5.98 -13.21 4.85
CA MET A 54 6.57 -11.94 5.28
C MET A 54 7.91 -11.66 4.61
N ARG A 55 8.75 -12.68 4.41
CA ARG A 55 10.04 -12.54 3.70
C ARG A 55 9.82 -12.14 2.24
N GLU A 56 8.90 -12.81 1.56
CA GLU A 56 8.60 -12.57 0.14
C GLU A 56 7.95 -11.19 -0.06
N LEU A 57 7.02 -10.81 0.83
CA LEU A 57 6.39 -9.48 0.81
C LEU A 57 7.42 -8.37 1.03
N GLN A 58 8.30 -8.50 2.01
CA GLN A 58 9.35 -7.52 2.27
C GLN A 58 10.35 -7.46 1.11
N GLY A 59 10.76 -8.61 0.56
CA GLY A 59 11.64 -8.67 -0.61
C GLY A 59 11.04 -7.97 -1.83
N ALA A 60 9.76 -8.22 -2.12
CA ALA A 60 9.03 -7.57 -3.20
C ALA A 60 8.98 -6.04 -3.02
N ILE A 61 8.70 -5.57 -1.79
CA ILE A 61 8.67 -4.13 -1.48
C ILE A 61 10.07 -3.50 -1.64
N ILE A 62 11.14 -4.19 -1.20
CA ILE A 62 12.52 -3.69 -1.34
C ILE A 62 12.88 -3.55 -2.81
N VAL A 63 12.65 -4.59 -3.63
CA VAL A 63 12.94 -4.56 -5.07
C VAL A 63 12.12 -3.48 -5.77
N GLY A 64 10.81 -3.39 -5.47
CA GLY A 64 9.95 -2.33 -5.98
C GLY A 64 10.43 -0.93 -5.60
N SER A 65 10.91 -0.74 -4.37
CA SER A 65 11.43 0.55 -3.91
C SER A 65 12.73 0.95 -4.61
N ILE A 66 13.64 0.00 -4.87
CA ILE A 66 14.87 0.26 -5.62
C ILE A 66 14.52 0.65 -7.07
N PHE A 67 13.59 -0.07 -7.69
CA PHE A 67 13.09 0.26 -9.03
C PHE A 67 12.47 1.67 -9.08
N GLN A 68 11.58 1.99 -8.12
CA GLN A 68 10.98 3.32 -8.00
C GLN A 68 12.04 4.42 -7.81
N CYS A 69 13.09 4.13 -7.03
CA CYS A 69 14.18 5.06 -6.77
C CYS A 69 14.99 5.36 -8.04
N ILE A 70 15.34 4.32 -8.81
CA ILE A 70 16.03 4.47 -10.11
C ILE A 70 15.16 5.28 -11.09
N LEU A 71 13.87 4.95 -11.20
CA LEU A 71 12.94 5.71 -12.04
C LEU A 71 12.81 7.17 -11.60
N GLY A 72 12.78 7.43 -10.30
CA GLY A 72 12.74 8.78 -9.73
C GLY A 72 14.00 9.58 -10.04
N PHE A 73 15.18 9.00 -9.82
CA PHE A 73 16.47 9.67 -10.10
C PHE A 73 16.76 9.86 -11.59
N SER A 74 16.27 8.96 -12.46
CA SER A 74 16.43 9.10 -13.91
C SER A 74 15.60 10.24 -14.53
N GLY A 75 14.66 10.83 -13.79
CA GLY A 75 13.74 11.86 -14.30
C GLY A 75 12.62 11.31 -15.19
N LEU A 76 12.59 9.99 -15.47
CA LEU A 76 11.57 9.35 -16.31
C LEU A 76 10.15 9.53 -15.76
N MET A 77 10.03 9.63 -14.43
CA MET A 77 8.74 9.89 -13.77
C MET A 77 8.08 11.20 -14.25
N SER A 78 8.86 12.23 -14.59
CA SER A 78 8.33 13.50 -15.11
C SER A 78 7.71 13.33 -16.50
N ILE A 79 8.31 12.48 -17.35
CA ILE A 79 7.79 12.17 -18.69
C ILE A 79 6.50 11.34 -18.58
N LEU A 80 6.49 10.35 -17.69
CA LEU A 80 5.30 9.52 -17.44
C LEU A 80 4.11 10.36 -16.95
N LEU A 81 4.33 11.30 -16.03
CA LEU A 81 3.27 12.17 -15.53
C LEU A 81 2.71 13.12 -16.60
N ARG A 82 3.47 13.45 -17.65
CA ARG A 82 2.95 14.21 -18.81
C ARG A 82 2.07 13.37 -19.73
N LEU A 83 2.27 12.05 -19.76
CA LEU A 83 1.46 11.13 -20.55
C LEU A 83 0.15 10.77 -19.85
N ILE A 84 0.17 10.72 -18.52
CA ILE A 84 -0.98 10.30 -17.69
C ILE A 84 -1.96 11.46 -17.54
N ASN A 85 -3.13 11.34 -18.18
CA ASN A 85 -4.20 12.32 -18.06
C ASN A 85 -4.99 12.15 -16.73
N PRO A 86 -5.37 13.24 -16.05
CA PRO A 86 -6.15 13.19 -14.81
C PRO A 86 -7.51 12.48 -14.98
N VAL A 87 -8.06 12.50 -16.20
CA VAL A 87 -9.30 11.80 -16.57
C VAL A 87 -9.20 10.28 -16.39
N VAL A 88 -7.98 9.71 -16.45
CA VAL A 88 -7.74 8.27 -16.22
C VAL A 88 -7.36 8.01 -14.75
N VAL A 89 -6.63 8.92 -14.11
CA VAL A 89 -6.16 8.75 -12.72
C VAL A 89 -7.32 8.75 -11.74
N ALA A 90 -8.23 9.73 -11.85
CA ALA A 90 -9.36 9.86 -10.93
C ALA A 90 -10.24 8.59 -10.87
N PRO A 91 -10.74 8.03 -11.98
CA PRO A 91 -11.54 6.81 -11.93
C PRO A 91 -10.71 5.59 -11.49
N THR A 92 -9.42 5.53 -11.81
CA THR A 92 -8.56 4.43 -11.35
C THR A 92 -8.42 4.43 -9.83
N VAL A 93 -8.15 5.59 -9.23
CA VAL A 93 -8.05 5.73 -7.77
C VAL A 93 -9.39 5.45 -7.09
N ALA A 94 -10.50 5.93 -7.67
CA ALA A 94 -11.85 5.64 -7.17
C ALA A 94 -12.17 4.14 -7.22
N ALA A 95 -11.83 3.46 -8.32
CA ALA A 95 -12.03 2.02 -8.48
C ALA A 95 -11.21 1.21 -7.46
N VAL A 96 -9.95 1.59 -7.21
CA VAL A 96 -9.12 0.96 -6.17
C VAL A 96 -9.74 1.15 -4.79
N GLY A 97 -10.22 2.36 -4.47
CA GLY A 97 -10.92 2.63 -3.20
C GLY A 97 -12.20 1.80 -3.05
N LEU A 98 -13.03 1.74 -4.10
CA LEU A 98 -14.29 1.00 -4.10
C LEU A 98 -14.07 -0.52 -3.96
N ALA A 99 -13.06 -1.07 -4.62
CA ALA A 99 -12.69 -2.48 -4.51
C ALA A 99 -12.34 -2.87 -3.07
N PHE A 100 -11.59 -2.02 -2.36
CA PHE A 100 -11.24 -2.28 -0.97
C PHE A 100 -12.37 -2.01 0.00
N PHE A 101 -13.27 -1.06 -0.29
CA PHE A 101 -14.49 -0.89 0.49
C PHE A 101 -15.34 -2.17 0.49
N SER A 102 -15.54 -2.77 -0.69
CA SER A 102 -16.28 -4.04 -0.79
C SER A 102 -15.63 -5.18 0.00
N TYR A 103 -14.30 -5.28 0.01
CA TYR A 103 -13.59 -6.30 0.76
C TYR A 103 -13.61 -6.05 2.27
N GLY A 104 -13.28 -4.82 2.69
CA GLY A 104 -13.21 -4.43 4.10
C GLY A 104 -14.57 -4.48 4.79
N PHE A 105 -15.65 -4.06 4.11
CA PHE A 105 -16.99 -4.07 4.68
C PHE A 105 -17.50 -5.50 4.96
N SER A 106 -17.16 -6.47 4.09
CA SER A 106 -17.48 -7.88 4.33
C SER A 106 -16.81 -8.43 5.58
N GLN A 107 -15.57 -8.00 5.87
CA GLN A 107 -14.86 -8.44 7.07
C GLN A 107 -15.37 -7.72 8.33
N ALA A 108 -15.68 -6.43 8.21
CA ALA A 108 -16.22 -5.61 9.30
C ALA A 108 -17.63 -6.08 9.73
N GLY A 109 -18.42 -6.62 8.81
CA GLY A 109 -19.74 -7.20 9.09
C GLY A 109 -19.73 -8.46 9.95
N ILE A 110 -18.58 -9.13 10.11
CA ILE A 110 -18.45 -10.33 10.97
C ILE A 110 -18.60 -9.97 12.45
N CYS A 111 -18.25 -8.73 12.85
CA CYS A 111 -18.36 -8.26 14.22
C CYS A 111 -18.98 -6.86 14.28
N LEU A 112 -20.30 -6.80 14.16
CA LEU A 112 -21.05 -5.54 14.18
C LEU A 112 -20.86 -4.75 15.48
N GLU A 113 -20.71 -5.44 16.61
CA GLU A 113 -20.58 -4.80 17.94
C GLU A 113 -19.32 -3.92 18.05
N ILE A 114 -18.22 -4.28 17.37
CA ILE A 114 -16.99 -3.50 17.34
C ILE A 114 -16.97 -2.52 16.16
N THR A 115 -17.54 -2.93 15.03
CA THR A 115 -17.51 -2.14 13.79
C THR A 115 -18.39 -0.88 13.88
N VAL A 116 -19.61 -0.98 14.42
CA VAL A 116 -20.53 0.16 14.53
C VAL A 116 -19.96 1.31 15.39
N PRO A 117 -19.43 1.08 16.60
CA PRO A 117 -18.84 2.17 17.38
C PRO A 117 -17.58 2.74 16.71
N GLN A 118 -16.78 1.91 16.02
CA GLN A 118 -15.61 2.39 15.29
C GLN A 118 -15.99 3.29 14.11
N ILE A 119 -17.05 2.96 13.36
CA ILE A 119 -17.57 3.82 12.27
C ILE A 119 -18.16 5.11 12.82
N ALA A 120 -18.85 5.05 13.97
CA ALA A 120 -19.44 6.24 14.60
C ALA A 120 -18.39 7.21 15.19
N LEU A 121 -17.19 6.71 15.50
CA LEU A 121 -16.09 7.51 16.08
C LEU A 121 -15.24 8.24 15.03
N VAL A 122 -15.29 7.81 13.76
CA VAL A 122 -14.61 8.43 12.61
C VAL A 122 -15.48 9.54 12.02
#